data_AF-A0AA92RBX5-F1
#
_entry.id   AF-A0AA92RBX5-F1
#
_cell.length_a   1.000
_cell.length_b   1.000
_cell.length_c   1.000
_cell.angle_alpha   90.00
_cell.angle_beta   90.00
_cell.angle_gamma   90.00
#
_symmetry.space_group_name_H-M   'P 1'
#
loop_
_entity.id
_entity.type
_entity.pdbx_description
1 polymer ?
#
loop_
_entity_poly.entity_id
_entity_poly.type
_entity_poly.pdbx_seq_one_letter_code
_entity_poly.pdbx_strand_id
1 'polypeptide(L)'
;MKFKNTLPFALALALLLGAGPASAQVSTPPAGDYIYEGGSGALRVKADGRFDITTIGANAHTCALDGTIVRGKAKLADSGCVVSFAVNADKVAVSTNGDEQCRDNCGMRATFEGTYTRPTPACTDKAVASSRKSFKRQYDAKDYSTALATLSPLLSECEKTLDWITKDWIRNDIALTQFKLNDRAACLKTLQPLAEDAARTDDGIKENYPPADAEIFLPVVRAARTNLKLCRG
;
A
#
# COMPACT_ATOMS: atom_id res chain seq x y z
N MET A 1 57.02 14.06 -61.19
CA MET A 1 57.01 14.13 -62.67
C MET A 1 56.45 12.79 -63.17
N LYS A 2 55.42 12.78 -64.04
CA LYS A 2 54.53 11.62 -64.35
C LYS A 2 53.64 11.23 -63.12
N PHE A 3 52.32 11.01 -63.15
CA PHE A 3 51.32 10.50 -64.13
C PHE A 3 51.48 8.99 -64.44
N LYS A 4 50.47 8.11 -64.50
CA LYS A 4 48.98 8.14 -64.30
C LYS A 4 48.52 6.67 -63.97
N ASN A 5 47.27 6.32 -63.64
CA ASN A 5 46.00 7.08 -63.59
C ASN A 5 45.42 7.08 -62.14
N THR A 6 44.24 6.60 -61.68
CA THR A 6 43.02 5.97 -62.25
C THR A 6 41.81 6.18 -61.27
N LEU A 7 40.59 5.77 -61.64
CA LEU A 7 39.30 5.84 -60.87
C LEU A 7 38.53 4.47 -61.03
N PRO A 8 37.34 4.17 -60.42
CA PRO A 8 36.26 5.09 -60.01
C PRO A 8 35.44 4.76 -58.71
N PHE A 9 34.46 5.62 -58.41
CA PHE A 9 33.13 5.40 -57.79
C PHE A 9 32.92 4.40 -56.61
N ALA A 10 32.44 4.93 -55.47
CA ALA A 10 31.39 4.31 -54.64
C ALA A 10 30.71 5.38 -53.75
N LEU A 11 29.39 5.27 -53.56
CA LEU A 11 28.59 6.12 -52.65
C LEU A 11 27.98 5.23 -51.56
N ALA A 12 28.09 5.58 -50.28
CA ALA A 12 27.42 4.86 -49.20
C ALA A 12 27.08 5.80 -48.03
N LEU A 13 25.78 6.00 -47.80
CA LEU A 13 25.21 6.71 -46.64
C LEU A 13 24.80 5.67 -45.58
N ALA A 14 25.15 5.88 -44.31
CA ALA A 14 24.74 5.01 -43.21
C ALA A 14 24.49 5.79 -41.92
N LEU A 15 23.31 6.40 -41.78
CA LEU A 15 22.73 6.63 -40.45
C LEU A 15 22.10 5.33 -39.97
N LEU A 16 22.38 4.93 -38.73
CA LEU A 16 21.54 4.00 -37.97
C LEU A 16 21.52 4.43 -36.50
N LEU A 17 20.40 5.00 -36.05
CA LEU A 17 20.21 5.34 -34.65
C LEU A 17 19.92 4.06 -33.85
N GLY A 18 20.86 3.66 -33.00
CA GLY A 18 20.74 2.52 -32.09
C GLY A 18 19.80 2.78 -30.89
N ALA A 19 18.62 3.35 -31.11
CA ALA A 19 17.60 3.54 -30.10
C ALA A 19 16.88 2.20 -29.82
N GLY A 20 17.59 1.27 -29.18
CA GLY A 20 17.04 -0.03 -28.81
C GLY A 20 15.87 0.12 -27.82
N PRO A 21 14.73 -0.57 -28.02
CA PRO A 21 13.65 -0.53 -27.05
C PRO A 21 14.12 -1.13 -25.73
N ALA A 22 13.86 -0.42 -24.63
CA ALA A 22 14.11 -0.93 -23.29
C ALA A 22 13.11 -2.05 -22.96
N SER A 23 13.43 -3.28 -23.37
CA SER A 23 12.69 -4.48 -23.01
C SER A 23 12.68 -4.63 -21.49
N ALA A 24 11.57 -4.25 -20.86
CA ALA A 24 11.31 -4.54 -19.46
C ALA A 24 11.44 -6.06 -19.26
N GLN A 25 12.48 -6.49 -18.53
CA GLN A 25 12.70 -7.91 -18.31
C GLN A 25 11.53 -8.47 -17.50
N VAL A 26 10.83 -9.44 -18.07
CA VAL A 26 9.65 -10.07 -17.43
C VAL A 26 10.11 -11.08 -16.38
N SER A 27 10.84 -10.58 -15.38
CA SER A 27 11.33 -11.32 -14.23
C SER A 27 10.17 -11.60 -13.27
N THR A 28 10.11 -12.83 -12.76
CA THR A 28 9.34 -13.14 -11.55
C THR A 28 9.78 -12.19 -10.41
N PRO A 29 8.85 -11.57 -9.65
CA PRO A 29 9.21 -10.66 -8.57
C PRO A 29 10.17 -11.28 -7.55
N PRO A 30 11.12 -10.52 -6.99
CA PRO A 30 11.98 -11.00 -5.92
C PRO A 30 11.19 -11.54 -4.72
N ALA A 31 11.69 -12.57 -4.06
CA ALA A 31 11.02 -13.17 -2.90
C ALA A 31 10.86 -12.19 -1.72
N GLY A 32 9.86 -12.45 -0.87
CA GLY A 32 9.49 -11.65 0.30
C GLY A 32 8.05 -11.12 0.22
N ASP A 33 7.72 -10.29 1.20
CA ASP A 33 6.40 -9.68 1.38
C ASP A 33 6.30 -8.31 0.70
N TYR A 34 5.13 -8.03 0.14
CA TYR A 34 4.72 -6.75 -0.43
C TYR A 34 3.31 -6.43 0.07
N ILE A 35 3.05 -5.18 0.45
CA ILE A 35 1.76 -4.73 0.98
C ILE A 35 0.97 -4.06 -0.15
N TYR A 36 -0.31 -4.42 -0.29
CA TYR A 36 -1.23 -3.83 -1.27
C TYR A 36 -1.46 -2.33 -0.99
N GLU A 37 -1.77 -1.56 -2.03
CA GLU A 37 -1.99 -0.12 -1.92
C GLU A 37 -3.08 0.23 -0.88
N GLY A 38 -2.77 1.16 0.02
CA GLY A 38 -3.66 1.51 1.14
C GLY A 38 -3.70 0.46 2.25
N GLY A 39 -2.77 -0.48 2.28
CA GLY A 39 -2.55 -1.44 3.39
C GLY A 39 -3.58 -2.56 3.51
N SER A 40 -4.57 -2.64 2.62
CA SER A 40 -5.69 -3.59 2.75
C SER A 40 -5.40 -4.99 2.19
N GLY A 41 -4.15 -5.42 2.12
CA GLY A 41 -3.78 -6.74 1.60
C GLY A 41 -2.28 -6.96 1.45
N ALA A 42 -1.91 -8.16 1.01
CA ALA A 42 -0.52 -8.55 0.79
C ALA A 42 -0.35 -9.44 -0.45
N LEU A 43 0.82 -9.34 -1.07
CA LEU A 43 1.41 -10.29 -2.00
C LEU A 43 2.67 -10.84 -1.34
N ARG A 44 2.78 -12.16 -1.23
CA ARG A 44 3.99 -12.85 -0.78
C ARG A 44 4.53 -13.69 -1.91
N VAL A 45 5.83 -13.56 -2.19
CA VAL A 45 6.52 -14.38 -3.19
C VAL A 45 7.60 -15.21 -2.51
N LYS A 46 7.62 -16.52 -2.79
CA LYS A 46 8.56 -17.50 -2.24
C LYS A 46 9.75 -17.65 -3.18
N ALA A 47 10.87 -18.17 -2.67
CA ALA A 47 12.12 -18.29 -3.43
C ALA A 47 12.02 -19.27 -4.63
N ASP A 48 11.02 -20.14 -4.64
CA ASP A 48 10.69 -21.07 -5.74
C ASP A 48 9.69 -20.48 -6.75
N GLY A 49 9.34 -19.20 -6.63
CA GLY A 49 8.38 -18.51 -7.50
C GLY A 49 6.91 -18.78 -7.16
N ARG A 50 6.59 -19.60 -6.14
CA ARG A 50 5.22 -19.68 -5.62
C ARG A 50 4.80 -18.36 -4.99
N PHE A 51 3.53 -18.00 -5.08
CA PHE A 51 2.99 -16.79 -4.47
C PHE A 51 1.71 -17.06 -3.69
N ASP A 52 1.41 -16.19 -2.71
CA ASP A 52 0.08 -16.05 -2.11
C ASP A 52 -0.33 -14.56 -2.16
N ILE A 53 -1.57 -14.29 -2.56
CA ILE A 53 -2.20 -12.96 -2.46
C ILE A 53 -3.44 -13.07 -1.59
N THR A 54 -3.59 -12.11 -0.67
CA THR A 54 -4.87 -11.82 -0.01
C THR A 54 -5.13 -10.33 -0.03
N THR A 55 -6.38 -9.93 -0.27
CA THR A 55 -6.83 -8.53 -0.14
C THR A 55 -8.18 -8.45 0.56
N ILE A 56 -8.47 -7.28 1.13
CA ILE A 56 -9.71 -6.90 1.77
C ILE A 56 -10.21 -5.66 1.02
N GLY A 57 -11.40 -5.77 0.45
CA GLY A 57 -12.16 -4.67 -0.15
C GLY A 57 -13.27 -4.18 0.77
N ALA A 58 -14.11 -3.28 0.24
CA ALA A 58 -15.19 -2.66 1.01
C ALA A 58 -16.21 -3.70 1.51
N ASN A 59 -16.83 -3.41 2.66
CA ASN A 59 -17.70 -4.31 3.42
C ASN A 59 -17.05 -5.67 3.76
N ALA A 60 -15.75 -5.66 4.09
CA ALA A 60 -14.96 -6.85 4.44
C ALA A 60 -15.04 -8.02 3.42
N HIS A 61 -15.38 -7.75 2.15
CA HIS A 61 -15.20 -8.74 1.09
C HIS A 61 -13.69 -8.98 0.90
N THR A 62 -13.29 -10.21 0.57
CA THR A 62 -11.87 -10.56 0.41
C THR A 62 -11.59 -11.16 -0.97
N CYS A 63 -10.33 -11.06 -1.41
CA CYS A 63 -9.78 -11.97 -2.42
C CYS A 63 -8.74 -12.88 -1.76
N ALA A 64 -8.65 -14.11 -2.26
CA ALA A 64 -7.58 -15.05 -1.90
C ALA A 64 -7.21 -15.90 -3.12
N LEU A 65 -5.95 -15.86 -3.55
CA LEU A 65 -5.44 -16.64 -4.66
C LEU A 65 -3.95 -16.97 -4.48
N ASP A 66 -3.54 -18.13 -4.97
CA ASP A 66 -2.15 -18.60 -4.96
C ASP A 66 -1.78 -19.24 -6.30
N GLY A 67 -0.50 -19.59 -6.46
CA GLY A 67 0.00 -20.25 -7.66
C GLY A 67 1.52 -20.15 -7.80
N THR A 68 2.02 -20.26 -9.03
CA THR A 68 3.45 -20.17 -9.36
C THR A 68 3.71 -19.16 -10.49
N ILE A 69 4.61 -18.22 -10.26
CA ILE A 69 4.97 -17.16 -11.20
C ILE A 69 6.09 -17.65 -12.13
N VAL A 70 5.73 -18.00 -13.35
CA VAL A 70 6.66 -18.38 -14.43
C VAL A 70 6.83 -17.19 -15.38
N ARG A 71 8.04 -16.59 -15.41
CA ARG A 71 8.37 -15.43 -16.27
C ARG A 71 7.38 -14.28 -16.09
N GLY A 72 7.19 -13.85 -14.84
CA GLY A 72 6.30 -12.74 -14.46
C GLY A 72 4.81 -12.97 -14.73
N LYS A 73 4.36 -14.21 -14.97
CA LYS A 73 2.93 -14.56 -15.09
C LYS A 73 2.58 -15.82 -14.32
N ALA A 74 1.34 -15.93 -13.86
CA ALA A 74 0.77 -17.16 -13.33
C ALA A 74 -0.57 -17.43 -14.01
N LYS A 75 -0.74 -18.64 -14.55
CA LYS A 75 -2.07 -19.14 -14.90
C LYS A 75 -2.65 -19.80 -13.64
N LEU A 76 -3.86 -19.44 -13.24
CA LEU A 76 -4.54 -20.10 -12.13
C LEU A 76 -5.04 -21.49 -12.57
N ALA A 77 -5.16 -22.43 -11.62
CA ALA A 77 -5.62 -23.77 -11.93
C ALA A 77 -7.05 -23.76 -12.53
N ASP A 78 -7.31 -24.71 -13.43
CA ASP A 78 -8.62 -25.03 -14.00
C ASP A 78 -9.49 -23.86 -14.54
N SER A 79 -8.85 -22.73 -14.87
CA SER A 79 -9.51 -21.50 -15.33
C SER A 79 -8.85 -20.89 -16.58
N GLY A 80 -9.45 -19.84 -17.14
CA GLY A 80 -8.88 -18.96 -18.16
C GLY A 80 -8.01 -17.82 -17.58
N CYS A 81 -8.03 -17.62 -16.25
CA CYS A 81 -7.33 -16.51 -15.61
C CYS A 81 -5.79 -16.60 -15.73
N VAL A 82 -5.18 -15.51 -16.19
CA VAL A 82 -3.73 -15.30 -16.22
C VAL A 82 -3.37 -14.00 -15.53
N VAL A 83 -2.82 -14.12 -14.32
CA VAL A 83 -2.26 -13.01 -13.55
C VAL A 83 -0.87 -12.65 -14.12
N SER A 84 -0.60 -11.36 -14.24
CA SER A 84 0.67 -10.78 -14.70
C SER A 84 1.27 -9.89 -13.61
N PHE A 85 2.59 -9.97 -13.44
CA PHE A 85 3.35 -9.30 -12.38
C PHE A 85 4.45 -8.44 -13.01
N ALA A 86 4.31 -7.12 -12.96
CA ALA A 86 5.29 -6.17 -13.49
C ALA A 86 6.08 -5.52 -12.35
N VAL A 87 7.39 -5.81 -12.27
CA VAL A 87 8.28 -5.28 -11.23
C VAL A 87 8.78 -3.88 -11.60
N ASN A 88 8.73 -2.95 -10.67
CA ASN A 88 9.33 -1.62 -10.80
C ASN A 88 9.89 -1.17 -9.44
N ALA A 89 11.23 -1.22 -9.29
CA ALA A 89 11.95 -0.93 -8.04
C ALA A 89 11.41 -1.71 -6.83
N ASP A 90 10.79 -1.02 -5.87
CA ASP A 90 10.17 -1.56 -4.65
C ASP A 90 8.78 -2.19 -4.90
N LYS A 91 8.23 -2.08 -6.11
CA LYS A 91 6.83 -2.39 -6.41
C LYS A 91 6.63 -3.55 -7.37
N VAL A 92 5.48 -4.17 -7.25
CA VAL A 92 4.90 -5.12 -8.20
C VAL A 92 3.51 -4.63 -8.55
N ALA A 93 3.30 -4.22 -9.81
CA ALA A 93 1.95 -4.03 -10.34
C ALA A 93 1.39 -5.40 -10.75
N VAL A 94 0.20 -5.73 -10.26
CA VAL A 94 -0.52 -6.97 -10.53
C VAL A 94 -1.75 -6.66 -11.37
N SER A 95 -1.91 -7.37 -12.49
CA SER A 95 -3.08 -7.26 -13.38
C SER A 95 -3.44 -8.62 -13.96
N THR A 96 -4.62 -8.72 -14.55
CA THR A 96 -5.11 -9.94 -15.22
C THR A 96 -5.02 -9.85 -16.74
N ASN A 97 -5.47 -10.92 -17.41
CA ASN A 97 -5.81 -10.93 -18.84
C ASN A 97 -7.24 -10.43 -19.14
N GLY A 98 -7.99 -9.95 -18.13
CA GLY A 98 -9.39 -9.52 -18.28
C GLY A 98 -10.40 -10.67 -18.39
N ASP A 99 -9.99 -11.90 -18.10
CA ASP A 99 -10.88 -13.06 -18.03
C ASP A 99 -11.79 -12.97 -16.79
N GLU A 100 -13.09 -13.21 -16.95
CA GLU A 100 -14.06 -13.08 -15.84
C GLU A 100 -13.75 -14.04 -14.69
N GLN A 101 -13.18 -15.22 -14.97
CA GLN A 101 -12.81 -16.22 -13.96
C GLN A 101 -11.69 -15.77 -13.03
N CYS A 102 -10.99 -14.67 -13.34
CA CYS A 102 -10.11 -14.05 -12.35
C CYS A 102 -10.89 -13.57 -11.12
N ARG A 103 -12.14 -13.11 -11.29
CA ARG A 103 -12.98 -12.60 -10.21
C ARG A 103 -13.57 -13.69 -9.31
N ASP A 104 -13.56 -14.96 -9.73
CA ASP A 104 -14.06 -16.09 -8.93
C ASP A 104 -13.26 -16.26 -7.61
N ASN A 105 -12.04 -15.73 -7.56
CA ASN A 105 -11.16 -15.68 -6.40
C ASN A 105 -11.48 -14.53 -5.41
N CYS A 106 -12.55 -13.76 -5.66
CA CYS A 106 -12.90 -12.52 -4.95
C CYS A 106 -14.37 -12.44 -4.56
N GLY A 107 -14.63 -11.91 -3.36
CA GLY A 107 -15.94 -11.38 -2.98
C GLY A 107 -16.29 -10.12 -3.77
N MET A 108 -17.58 -9.88 -3.96
CA MET A 108 -18.21 -8.87 -4.83
C MET A 108 -17.72 -7.40 -4.72
N ARG A 109 -16.93 -7.04 -3.70
CA ARG A 109 -16.37 -5.70 -3.47
C ARG A 109 -14.84 -5.69 -3.24
N ALA A 110 -14.17 -6.81 -3.54
CA ALA A 110 -12.72 -6.95 -3.46
C ALA A 110 -12.09 -7.09 -4.85
N THR A 111 -10.83 -6.69 -4.97
CA THR A 111 -9.96 -6.98 -6.11
C THR A 111 -8.54 -7.26 -5.61
N PHE A 112 -7.76 -7.98 -6.40
CA PHE A 112 -6.31 -8.16 -6.21
C PHE A 112 -5.48 -7.44 -7.26
N GLU A 113 -6.10 -6.79 -8.25
CA GLU A 113 -5.39 -6.00 -9.25
C GLU A 113 -5.02 -4.63 -8.67
N GLY A 114 -3.77 -4.20 -8.85
CA GLY A 114 -3.25 -2.96 -8.28
C GLY A 114 -1.77 -3.03 -7.93
N THR A 115 -1.31 -2.08 -7.11
CA THR A 115 0.10 -1.93 -6.72
C THR A 115 0.38 -2.61 -5.39
N TYR A 116 1.36 -3.53 -5.38
CA TYR A 116 1.93 -4.08 -4.16
C TYR A 116 3.32 -3.48 -3.95
N THR A 117 3.55 -2.89 -2.77
CA THR A 117 4.79 -2.18 -2.42
C THR A 117 5.56 -2.95 -1.36
N ARG A 118 6.84 -3.23 -1.58
CA ARG A 118 7.71 -3.84 -0.56
C ARG A 118 7.88 -2.84 0.59
N PRO A 119 7.43 -3.14 1.81
CA PRO A 119 7.58 -2.21 2.93
C PRO A 119 9.05 -2.02 3.29
N THR A 120 9.38 -0.82 3.78
CA THR A 120 10.62 -0.62 4.53
C THR A 120 10.58 -1.48 5.82
N PRO A 121 11.72 -1.78 6.46
CA PRO A 121 11.71 -2.59 7.69
C PRO A 121 10.79 -2.02 8.79
N ALA A 122 10.68 -0.69 8.90
CA ALA A 122 9.80 0.00 9.85
C ALA A 122 8.31 -0.10 9.50
N CYS A 123 7.97 -0.26 8.22
CA CYS A 123 6.60 -0.28 7.71
C CYS A 123 6.04 -1.70 7.47
N THR A 124 6.74 -2.74 7.93
CA THR A 124 6.17 -4.10 8.01
C THR A 124 5.10 -4.18 9.10
N ASP A 125 4.03 -4.97 8.91
CA ASP A 125 2.94 -5.13 9.90
C ASP A 125 3.46 -5.45 11.31
N LYS A 126 4.51 -6.29 11.37
CA LYS A 126 5.20 -6.67 12.61
C LYS A 126 5.92 -5.49 13.27
N ALA A 127 6.57 -4.62 12.49
CA ALA A 127 7.22 -3.41 13.01
C ALA A 127 6.17 -2.37 13.45
N VAL A 128 5.13 -2.15 12.66
CA VAL A 128 3.99 -1.27 13.01
C VAL A 128 3.34 -1.74 14.31
N ALA A 129 3.01 -3.02 14.45
CA ALA A 129 2.42 -3.59 15.66
C ALA A 129 3.37 -3.50 16.88
N SER A 130 4.67 -3.74 16.69
CA SER A 130 5.69 -3.57 17.73
C SER A 130 5.83 -2.11 18.19
N SER A 131 5.79 -1.16 17.26
CA SER A 131 5.83 0.27 17.53
C SER A 131 4.57 0.75 18.26
N ARG A 132 3.37 0.32 17.84
CA ARG A 132 2.12 0.61 18.58
C ARG A 132 2.10 0.01 19.99
N LYS A 133 2.65 -1.20 20.18
CA LYS A 133 2.82 -1.82 21.51
C LYS A 133 3.82 -1.06 22.39
N SER A 134 4.88 -0.51 21.78
CA SER A 134 5.89 0.30 22.49
C SER A 134 5.33 1.67 22.88
N PHE A 135 4.66 2.35 21.93
CA PHE A 135 3.88 3.56 22.15
C PHE A 135 2.95 3.41 23.35
N LYS A 136 2.10 2.37 23.37
CA LYS A 136 1.15 2.17 24.47
C LYS A 136 1.86 2.06 25.82
N ARG A 137 2.96 1.31 25.91
CA ARG A 137 3.77 1.22 27.15
C ARG A 137 4.31 2.58 27.60
N GLN A 138 4.81 3.40 26.68
CA GLN A 138 5.35 4.73 26.98
C GLN A 138 4.23 5.69 27.42
N TYR A 139 3.11 5.70 26.69
CA TYR A 139 1.92 6.51 27.01
C TYR A 139 1.30 6.13 28.36
N ASP A 140 1.15 4.83 28.65
CA ASP A 140 0.65 4.33 29.94
C ASP A 140 1.60 4.72 31.09
N ALA A 141 2.91 4.74 30.84
CA ALA A 141 3.94 5.24 31.77
C ALA A 141 4.02 6.78 31.84
N LYS A 142 3.18 7.50 31.08
CA LYS A 142 3.15 8.97 30.94
C LYS A 142 4.40 9.60 30.31
N ASP A 143 5.26 8.79 29.68
CA ASP A 143 6.35 9.28 28.83
C ASP A 143 5.79 9.67 27.46
N TYR A 144 5.03 10.77 27.43
CA TYR A 144 4.35 11.25 26.24
C TYR A 144 5.32 11.75 25.16
N SER A 145 6.54 12.16 25.52
CA SER A 145 7.55 12.61 24.57
C SER A 145 8.11 11.42 23.78
N THR A 146 8.57 10.37 24.46
CA THR A 146 9.06 9.15 23.79
C THR A 146 7.92 8.40 23.10
N ALA A 147 6.69 8.43 23.64
CA ALA A 147 5.51 7.88 22.97
C ALA A 147 5.27 8.58 21.62
N LEU A 148 5.21 9.93 21.61
CA LEU A 148 5.01 10.70 20.39
C LEU A 148 6.12 10.41 19.35
N ALA A 149 7.38 10.42 19.78
CA ALA A 149 8.53 10.12 18.92
C ALA A 149 8.52 8.68 18.38
N THR A 150 8.01 7.71 19.13
CA THR A 150 7.89 6.30 18.71
C THR A 150 6.80 6.09 17.67
N LEU A 151 5.72 6.87 17.71
CA LEU A 151 4.53 6.63 16.88
C LEU A 151 4.41 7.55 15.66
N SER A 152 4.83 8.82 15.76
CA SER A 152 4.70 9.79 14.67
C SER A 152 5.34 9.38 13.33
N PRO A 153 6.54 8.74 13.29
CA PRO A 153 7.17 8.35 12.03
C PRO A 153 6.33 7.42 11.16
N LEU A 154 5.47 6.58 11.76
CA LEU A 154 4.62 5.64 11.02
C LEU A 154 3.64 6.36 10.09
N LEU A 155 3.12 7.53 10.46
CA LEU A 155 2.23 8.30 9.59
C LEU A 155 2.96 8.98 8.44
N SER A 156 4.23 9.37 8.60
CA SER A 156 5.00 10.03 7.54
C SER A 156 5.69 9.05 6.59
N GLU A 157 6.10 7.88 7.10
CA GLU A 157 6.90 6.91 6.34
C GLU A 157 6.07 5.77 5.76
N CYS A 158 5.00 5.36 6.46
CA CYS A 158 4.24 4.15 6.14
C CYS A 158 2.82 4.41 5.58
N GLU A 159 2.41 5.67 5.34
CA GLU A 159 1.02 6.01 4.96
C GLU A 159 0.46 5.22 3.76
N LYS A 160 1.32 4.82 2.82
CA LYS A 160 0.94 4.07 1.61
C LYS A 160 0.71 2.57 1.84
N THR A 161 1.19 2.04 2.96
CA THR A 161 1.11 0.62 3.35
C THR A 161 0.43 0.40 4.71
N LEU A 162 -0.07 1.45 5.36
CA LEU A 162 -0.94 1.34 6.53
C LEU A 162 -2.40 1.22 6.09
N ASP A 163 -3.12 0.25 6.64
CA ASP A 163 -4.57 0.17 6.47
C ASP A 163 -5.25 1.41 7.05
N TRP A 164 -6.38 1.80 6.47
CA TRP A 164 -7.06 3.05 6.81
C TRP A 164 -7.51 3.12 8.28
N ILE A 165 -7.97 2.01 8.86
CA ILE A 165 -8.38 1.92 10.26
C ILE A 165 -7.18 2.06 11.20
N THR A 166 -6.06 1.38 10.95
CA THR A 166 -4.84 1.53 11.75
C THR A 166 -4.25 2.92 11.61
N LYS A 167 -4.21 3.49 10.40
CA LYS A 167 -3.75 4.87 10.15
C LYS A 167 -4.52 5.88 10.99
N ASP A 168 -5.84 5.76 11.07
CA ASP A 168 -6.69 6.73 11.74
C ASP A 168 -6.86 6.46 13.25
N TRP A 169 -6.63 5.22 13.70
CA TRP A 169 -6.27 4.95 15.10
C TRP A 169 -4.95 5.61 15.49
N ILE A 170 -3.92 5.50 14.66
CA ILE A 170 -2.61 6.13 14.91
C ILE A 170 -2.74 7.67 14.98
N ARG A 171 -3.59 8.29 14.14
CA ARG A 171 -3.92 9.72 14.26
C ARG A 171 -4.52 10.06 15.63
N ASN A 172 -5.45 9.25 16.13
CA ASN A 172 -6.03 9.43 17.47
C ASN A 172 -5.00 9.27 18.59
N ASP A 173 -4.18 8.21 18.53
CA ASP A 173 -3.11 7.91 19.48
C ASP A 173 -2.08 9.08 19.56
N ILE A 174 -1.64 9.59 18.41
CA ILE A 174 -0.72 10.74 18.29
C ILE A 174 -1.36 12.02 18.83
N ALA A 175 -2.59 12.33 18.41
CA ALA A 175 -3.27 13.57 18.76
C ALA A 175 -3.56 13.70 20.27
N LEU A 176 -4.01 12.60 20.89
CA LEU A 176 -4.18 12.54 22.34
C LEU A 176 -2.84 12.72 23.07
N THR A 177 -1.74 12.22 22.52
CA THR A 177 -0.39 12.41 23.07
C THR A 177 0.10 13.85 22.95
N GLN A 178 -0.15 14.51 21.80
CA GLN A 178 0.12 15.94 21.60
C GLN A 178 -0.66 16.80 22.61
N PHE A 179 -1.94 16.47 22.86
CA PHE A 179 -2.73 17.11 23.92
C PHE A 179 -2.13 16.93 25.33
N LYS A 180 -1.60 15.74 25.67
CA LYS A 180 -0.91 15.51 26.96
C LYS A 180 0.38 16.33 27.10
N LEU A 181 1.01 16.70 25.98
CA LEU A 181 2.15 17.63 25.92
C LEU A 181 1.71 19.10 25.84
N ASN A 182 0.41 19.40 25.97
CA ASN A 182 -0.25 20.70 25.79
C ASN A 182 -0.24 21.28 24.37
N ASP A 183 0.28 20.57 23.37
CA ASP A 183 0.25 20.99 21.97
C ASP A 183 -1.12 20.72 21.32
N ARG A 184 -2.06 21.62 21.62
CA ARG A 184 -3.40 21.65 21.01
C ARG A 184 -3.34 21.91 19.51
N ALA A 185 -2.38 22.69 19.02
CA ALA A 185 -2.28 23.05 17.61
C ALA A 185 -1.90 21.84 16.76
N ALA A 186 -0.89 21.06 17.17
CA ALA A 186 -0.54 19.81 16.53
C ALA A 186 -1.67 18.77 16.65
N CYS A 187 -2.31 18.64 17.81
CA CYS A 187 -3.45 17.73 17.96
C CYS A 187 -4.58 18.00 16.93
N LEU A 188 -5.00 19.26 16.81
CA LEU A 188 -6.04 19.66 15.86
C LEU A 188 -5.62 19.40 14.41
N LYS A 189 -4.35 19.62 14.08
CA LYS A 189 -3.79 19.29 12.76
C LYS A 189 -3.76 17.79 12.48
N THR A 190 -3.37 16.97 13.46
CA THR A 190 -3.32 15.50 13.34
C THR A 190 -4.71 14.90 13.10
N LEU A 191 -5.74 15.45 13.75
CA LEU A 191 -7.14 15.00 13.62
C LEU A 191 -7.91 15.66 12.46
N GLN A 192 -7.33 16.60 11.73
CA GLN A 192 -8.01 17.30 10.63
C GLN A 192 -8.66 16.33 9.61
N PRO A 193 -8.03 15.21 9.17
CA PRO A 193 -8.64 14.28 8.23
C PRO A 193 -9.91 13.58 8.76
N LEU A 194 -10.06 13.49 10.09
CA LEU A 194 -11.19 12.84 10.75
C LEU A 194 -12.28 13.83 11.20
N ALA A 195 -12.10 15.13 10.93
CA ALA A 195 -13.00 16.17 11.43
C ALA A 195 -14.42 16.11 10.83
N GLU A 196 -14.55 15.61 9.59
CA GLU A 196 -15.84 15.49 8.90
C GLU A 196 -16.67 14.32 9.45
N ASP A 197 -16.08 13.12 9.54
CA ASP A 197 -16.74 11.96 10.14
C ASP A 197 -17.01 12.15 11.65
N ALA A 198 -16.12 12.86 12.35
CA ALA A 198 -16.39 13.27 13.72
C ALA A 198 -17.60 14.23 13.84
N ALA A 199 -17.93 15.00 12.80
CA ALA A 199 -19.13 15.84 12.79
C ALA A 199 -20.42 15.05 12.48
N ARG A 200 -20.34 13.89 11.83
CA ARG A 200 -21.48 12.97 11.62
C ARG A 200 -21.97 12.38 12.96
N THR A 201 -23.22 11.91 13.01
CA THR A 201 -23.74 11.08 14.11
C THR A 201 -23.24 9.63 14.00
N ASP A 202 -23.53 8.77 14.99
CA ASP A 202 -23.20 7.34 14.90
C ASP A 202 -23.97 6.64 13.76
N ASP A 203 -25.23 6.98 13.58
CA ASP A 203 -26.06 6.43 12.49
C ASP A 203 -25.67 7.04 11.14
N GLY A 204 -25.29 8.33 11.09
CA GLY A 204 -24.72 8.94 9.90
C GLY A 204 -23.43 8.28 9.40
N ILE A 205 -22.64 7.61 10.27
CA ILE A 205 -21.53 6.76 9.83
C ILE A 205 -22.06 5.46 9.20
N LYS A 206 -23.06 4.80 9.81
CA LYS A 206 -23.68 3.57 9.25
C LYS A 206 -24.41 3.81 7.91
N GLU A 207 -24.87 5.03 7.67
CA GLU A 207 -25.53 5.44 6.42
C GLU A 207 -24.54 5.76 5.30
N ASN A 208 -23.33 6.24 5.63
CA ASN A 208 -22.31 6.64 4.65
C ASN A 208 -21.27 5.55 4.36
N TYR A 209 -21.08 4.58 5.26
CA TYR A 209 -20.12 3.48 5.13
C TYR A 209 -20.83 2.12 5.03
N PRO A 210 -20.32 1.15 4.26
CA PRO A 210 -20.87 -0.21 4.23
C PRO A 210 -20.87 -0.87 5.62
N PRO A 211 -21.85 -1.74 5.96
CA PRO A 211 -22.06 -2.25 7.32
C PRO A 211 -20.81 -2.69 8.08
N ALA A 212 -19.94 -3.52 7.49
CA ALA A 212 -18.73 -3.99 8.17
C ALA A 212 -17.67 -2.88 8.34
N ASP A 213 -17.56 -1.98 7.36
CA ASP A 213 -16.62 -0.85 7.38
C ASP A 213 -17.07 0.19 8.42
N ALA A 214 -18.38 0.43 8.52
CA ALA A 214 -18.99 1.27 9.53
C ALA A 214 -18.76 0.71 10.96
N GLU A 215 -18.89 -0.61 11.15
CA GLU A 215 -18.67 -1.25 12.46
C GLU A 215 -17.23 -1.07 12.96
N ILE A 216 -16.23 -1.29 12.10
CA ILE A 216 -14.81 -1.16 12.48
C ILE A 216 -14.35 0.30 12.59
N PHE A 217 -14.96 1.22 11.83
CA PHE A 217 -14.59 2.65 11.84
C PHE A 217 -15.27 3.44 12.97
N LEU A 218 -16.49 3.09 13.37
CA LEU A 218 -17.25 3.84 14.38
C LEU A 218 -16.49 4.05 15.73
N PRO A 219 -15.71 3.09 16.25
CA PRO A 219 -14.81 3.33 17.38
C PRO A 219 -13.73 4.41 17.14
N VAL A 220 -13.13 4.45 15.93
CA VAL A 220 -12.14 5.45 15.52
C VAL A 220 -12.76 6.85 15.49
N VAL A 221 -13.97 6.95 14.93
CA VAL A 221 -14.72 8.22 14.85
C VAL A 221 -15.12 8.70 16.24
N ARG A 222 -15.60 7.81 17.12
CA ARG A 222 -15.92 8.14 18.53
C ARG A 222 -14.68 8.61 19.32
N ALA A 223 -13.51 8.04 19.05
CA ALA A 223 -12.25 8.54 19.59
C ALA A 223 -11.92 9.94 19.04
N ALA A 224 -12.06 10.15 17.72
CA ALA A 224 -11.78 11.43 17.08
C ALA A 224 -12.69 12.56 17.61
N ARG A 225 -13.99 12.29 17.79
CA ARG A 225 -14.95 13.21 18.44
C ARG A 225 -14.53 13.61 19.85
N THR A 226 -13.96 12.68 20.61
CA THR A 226 -13.50 12.92 21.99
C THR A 226 -12.23 13.75 22.00
N ASN A 227 -11.24 13.38 21.18
CA ASN A 227 -9.96 14.05 21.11
C ASN A 227 -10.07 15.47 20.50
N LEU A 228 -10.91 15.67 19.47
CA LEU A 228 -11.20 16.99 18.91
C LEU A 228 -11.82 17.96 19.92
N LYS A 229 -12.61 17.48 20.89
CA LYS A 229 -13.13 18.32 21.98
C LYS A 229 -11.99 18.73 22.92
N LEU A 230 -11.23 17.77 23.43
CA LEU A 230 -10.08 18.02 24.32
C LEU A 230 -9.08 19.04 23.74
N CYS A 231 -8.83 18.97 22.43
CA CYS A 231 -7.85 19.83 21.77
C CYS A 231 -8.37 21.21 21.36
N ARG A 232 -9.70 21.43 21.35
CA ARG A 232 -10.28 22.77 21.19
C ARG A 232 -10.27 23.56 22.51
N GLY A 233 -10.48 22.86 23.64
CA GLY A 233 -10.72 23.46 24.95
C GLY A 233 -12.17 23.26 25.38
#